data_AF-A0A6H2Y5M6-F1
#
_entry.id   AF-A0A6H2Y5M6-F1
#
_cell.length_a   1.000
_cell.length_b   1.000
_cell.length_c   1.000
_cell.angle_alpha   90.00
_cell.angle_beta   90.00
_cell.angle_gamma   90.00
#
_symmetry.space_group_name_H-M   'P 1'
#
loop_
_entity.id
_entity.type
_entity.pdbx_description
1 polymer ?
#
loop_
_entity_poly.entity_id
_entity_poly.type
_entity_poly.pdbx_seq_one_letter_code
_entity_poly.pdbx_strand_id
1 'polypeptide(L)'
;GTRLSAEGAASLTSGGNVSFDAAKNTGSTGDSSATVKAGLSAEPGKVGVNGSVDTGHNSESYDTDVAGSISSGSGPLTIKSGGDVSMTGTHLDSKKAISVEAAGDLSLNAAHDRKSESSSAFGTGVDVSAGESKKVGGNVKIDHQSEKSETFTGVNLDSGGDIRLHSGKNTTLEGTGGSAAGKIDVSAGGHVTQKETVDTSSKSNTGVVLGATYKKEHAEKQNRQPAGKGTPDETGLQAAHPGTEPDKFGEIKSNESVTKQPSEHPRSATAAPKKNHSLTEKTATETPKTEVKKEKASPPVKMDKHEAHHKSDSSRTKHGVHLNGGNGVTVTSGS
;
A
#
# COMPACT_ATOMS: atom_id res chain seq x y z
N GLY A 1 -14.25 -19.01 -7.51
CA GLY A 1 -14.98 -20.06 -6.79
C GLY A 1 -15.71 -20.92 -7.80
N THR A 2 -16.66 -21.72 -7.33
CA THR A 2 -17.48 -22.61 -8.19
C THR A 2 -18.37 -21.80 -9.15
N ARG A 3 -18.50 -22.28 -10.39
CA ARG A 3 -19.46 -21.74 -11.37
C ARG A 3 -20.41 -22.85 -11.81
N LEU A 4 -21.71 -22.63 -11.64
CA LEU A 4 -22.78 -23.52 -12.11
C LEU A 4 -23.76 -22.71 -12.95
N SER A 5 -24.14 -23.23 -14.12
CA SER A 5 -25.15 -22.61 -14.98
C SER A 5 -26.02 -23.68 -15.61
N ALA A 6 -27.33 -23.43 -15.66
CA ALA A 6 -28.31 -24.25 -16.37
C ALA A 6 -29.16 -23.37 -17.27
N GLU A 7 -29.43 -23.80 -18.51
CA GLU A 7 -30.31 -23.08 -19.45
C GLU A 7 -31.80 -23.17 -19.05
N GLY A 8 -32.15 -24.25 -18.35
CA GLY A 8 -33.48 -24.54 -17.81
C GLY A 8 -33.66 -24.04 -16.38
N ALA A 9 -34.15 -24.92 -15.52
CA ALA A 9 -34.10 -24.77 -14.07
C ALA A 9 -32.78 -25.33 -13.53
N ALA A 10 -32.23 -24.73 -12.47
CA ALA A 10 -31.13 -25.29 -11.70
C ALA A 10 -31.64 -25.82 -10.36
N SER A 11 -31.41 -27.10 -10.07
CA SER A 11 -31.78 -27.70 -8.79
C SER A 11 -30.60 -28.46 -8.19
N LEU A 12 -30.24 -28.14 -6.95
CA LEU A 12 -29.33 -28.90 -6.12
C LEU A 12 -30.10 -29.41 -4.89
N THR A 13 -30.01 -30.71 -4.61
CA THR A 13 -30.58 -31.32 -3.41
C THR A 13 -29.56 -32.24 -2.78
N SER A 14 -29.22 -32.00 -1.51
CA SER A 14 -28.30 -32.81 -0.71
C SER A 14 -29.01 -33.34 0.53
N GLY A 15 -28.72 -34.57 0.92
CA GLY A 15 -29.17 -35.14 2.21
C GLY A 15 -28.35 -34.67 3.41
N GLY A 16 -27.18 -34.07 3.17
CA GLY A 16 -26.35 -33.39 4.16
C GLY A 16 -26.07 -31.96 3.74
N ASN A 17 -24.99 -31.37 4.25
CA ASN A 17 -24.65 -29.96 4.03
C ASN A 17 -24.38 -29.62 2.54
N VAL A 18 -24.50 -28.34 2.20
CA VAL A 18 -24.14 -27.76 0.90
C VAL A 18 -23.25 -26.53 1.15
N SER A 19 -22.07 -26.48 0.53
CA SER A 19 -21.19 -25.30 0.59
C SER A 19 -20.79 -24.79 -0.80
N PHE A 20 -20.83 -23.47 -0.96
CA PHE A 20 -20.31 -22.73 -2.11
C PHE A 20 -19.26 -21.73 -1.63
N ASP A 21 -18.07 -22.25 -1.37
CA ASP A 21 -16.95 -21.45 -0.88
C ASP A 21 -16.27 -20.64 -1.99
N ALA A 22 -15.76 -19.46 -1.61
CA ALA A 22 -14.88 -18.69 -2.45
C ALA A 22 -13.54 -19.45 -2.63
N ALA A 23 -12.95 -19.34 -3.81
CA ALA A 23 -11.63 -19.90 -4.05
C ALA A 23 -10.56 -18.90 -3.62
N LYS A 24 -9.62 -19.33 -2.79
CA LYS A 24 -8.51 -18.49 -2.31
C LYS A 24 -7.49 -18.25 -3.41
N ASN A 25 -7.24 -16.97 -3.74
CA ASN A 25 -6.10 -16.53 -4.54
C ASN A 25 -5.16 -15.73 -3.64
N THR A 26 -3.97 -16.26 -3.38
CA THR A 26 -2.97 -15.62 -2.52
C THR A 26 -1.65 -15.46 -3.25
N GLY A 27 -0.93 -14.39 -2.92
CA GLY A 27 0.39 -14.14 -3.48
C GLY A 27 1.18 -13.12 -2.69
N SER A 28 2.49 -13.14 -2.87
CA SER A 28 3.38 -12.12 -2.33
C SER A 28 4.56 -11.92 -3.27
N THR A 29 4.96 -10.66 -3.43
CA THR A 29 6.13 -10.22 -4.18
C THR A 29 7.02 -9.37 -3.28
N GLY A 30 8.32 -9.44 -3.52
CA GLY A 30 9.32 -8.67 -2.77
C GLY A 30 10.43 -8.25 -3.72
N ASP A 31 10.65 -6.95 -3.79
CA ASP A 31 11.61 -6.33 -4.69
C ASP A 31 12.64 -5.53 -3.90
N SER A 32 13.91 -5.66 -4.28
CA SER A 32 15.01 -4.87 -3.73
C SER A 32 15.66 -4.08 -4.85
N SER A 33 15.86 -2.78 -4.61
CA SER A 33 16.45 -1.85 -5.57
C SER A 33 17.60 -1.09 -4.92
N ALA A 34 18.62 -0.77 -5.73
CA ALA A 34 19.70 0.12 -5.35
C ALA A 34 19.90 1.12 -6.51
N THR A 35 19.79 2.41 -6.21
CA THR A 35 19.95 3.50 -7.17
C THR A 35 21.10 4.39 -6.75
N VAL A 36 22.02 4.67 -7.68
CA VAL A 36 23.07 5.67 -7.51
C VAL A 36 22.73 6.86 -8.40
N LYS A 37 22.65 8.06 -7.81
CA LYS A 37 22.38 9.31 -8.52
C LYS A 37 23.59 10.22 -8.40
N ALA A 38 23.89 10.95 -9.48
CA ALA A 38 24.87 12.04 -9.49
C ALA A 38 24.28 13.19 -10.30
N GLY A 39 24.43 14.42 -9.79
CA GLY A 39 23.84 15.61 -10.40
C GLY A 39 24.74 16.83 -10.31
N LEU A 40 24.56 17.73 -11.28
CA LEU A 40 25.17 19.05 -11.32
C LEU A 40 24.04 20.08 -11.31
N SER A 41 24.11 21.04 -10.38
CA SER A 41 23.18 22.18 -10.29
C SER A 41 23.94 23.48 -10.55
N ALA A 42 23.31 24.41 -11.26
CA ALA A 42 23.86 25.73 -11.53
C ALA A 42 22.75 26.77 -11.36
N GLU A 43 22.91 27.62 -10.35
CA GLU A 43 22.08 28.80 -10.07
C GLU A 43 22.93 30.07 -10.25
N PRO A 44 22.34 31.25 -10.47
CA PRO A 44 23.10 32.50 -10.52
C PRO A 44 24.00 32.69 -9.27
N GLY A 45 25.31 32.64 -9.47
CA GLY A 45 26.31 32.74 -8.39
C GLY A 45 26.54 31.47 -7.55
N LYS A 46 25.98 30.31 -7.91
CA LYS A 46 26.20 29.02 -7.21
C LYS A 46 26.32 27.84 -8.17
N VAL A 47 27.36 27.04 -8.03
CA VAL A 47 27.50 25.75 -8.75
C VAL A 47 27.62 24.64 -7.72
N GLY A 48 26.81 23.60 -7.85
CA GLY A 48 26.77 22.47 -6.92
C GLY A 48 26.89 21.12 -7.61
N VAL A 49 27.57 20.18 -6.96
CA VAL A 49 27.57 18.75 -7.32
C VAL A 49 26.92 17.99 -6.19
N ASN A 50 26.01 17.08 -6.52
CA ASN A 50 25.40 16.18 -5.55
C ASN A 50 25.55 14.72 -5.98
N GLY A 51 25.52 13.83 -5.00
CA GLY A 51 25.49 12.39 -5.21
C GLY A 51 24.70 11.71 -4.10
N SER A 52 23.87 10.73 -4.47
CA SER A 52 23.13 9.92 -3.50
C SER A 52 23.19 8.43 -3.85
N VAL A 53 23.10 7.62 -2.80
CA VAL A 53 22.87 6.18 -2.90
C VAL A 53 21.59 5.88 -2.11
N ASP A 54 20.59 5.38 -2.82
CA ASP A 54 19.28 5.03 -2.29
C ASP A 54 19.08 3.51 -2.43
N THR A 55 18.83 2.81 -1.33
CA THR A 55 18.44 1.39 -1.31
C THR A 55 16.99 1.30 -0.87
N GLY A 56 16.16 0.60 -1.62
CA GLY A 56 14.74 0.41 -1.32
C GLY A 56 14.36 -1.07 -1.32
N HIS A 57 13.57 -1.49 -0.33
CA HIS A 57 12.90 -2.78 -0.29
C HIS A 57 11.38 -2.56 -0.32
N ASN A 58 10.70 -3.13 -1.31
CA ASN A 58 9.25 -3.18 -1.39
C ASN A 58 8.76 -4.60 -1.14
N SER A 59 7.61 -4.73 -0.50
CA SER A 59 6.94 -6.01 -0.28
C SER A 59 5.44 -5.83 -0.42
N GLU A 60 4.82 -6.69 -1.19
CA GLU A 60 3.38 -6.69 -1.43
C GLU A 60 2.83 -8.09 -1.17
N SER A 61 1.59 -8.15 -0.71
CA SER A 61 0.86 -9.39 -0.47
C SER A 61 -0.63 -9.19 -0.67
N TYR A 62 -1.29 -10.23 -1.17
CA TYR A 62 -2.74 -10.26 -1.34
C TYR A 62 -3.32 -11.61 -0.93
N ASP A 63 -4.56 -11.58 -0.42
CA ASP A 63 -5.42 -12.72 -0.14
C ASP A 63 -6.83 -12.34 -0.59
N THR A 64 -7.24 -12.91 -1.73
CA THR A 64 -8.45 -12.56 -2.47
C THR A 64 -9.41 -13.76 -2.49
N ASP A 65 -10.64 -13.54 -2.04
CA ASP A 65 -11.72 -14.54 -2.09
C ASP A 65 -12.43 -14.46 -3.44
N VAL A 66 -11.98 -15.29 -4.37
CA VAL A 66 -12.59 -15.38 -5.70
C VAL A 66 -13.96 -16.04 -5.56
N ALA A 67 -15.01 -15.22 -5.57
CA ALA A 67 -16.43 -15.60 -5.52
C ALA A 67 -16.84 -16.69 -6.51
N GLY A 68 -17.97 -17.34 -6.21
CA GLY A 68 -18.68 -18.26 -7.10
C GLY A 68 -19.88 -17.62 -7.80
N SER A 69 -20.48 -18.31 -8.76
CA SER A 69 -21.74 -17.90 -9.39
C SER A 69 -22.63 -19.09 -9.74
N ILE A 70 -23.93 -19.00 -9.46
CA ILE A 70 -24.93 -20.03 -9.74
C ILE A 70 -26.08 -19.38 -10.52
N SER A 71 -26.28 -19.75 -11.79
CA SER A 71 -27.32 -19.14 -12.65
C SER A 71 -28.33 -20.16 -13.18
N SER A 72 -29.61 -19.77 -13.16
CA SER A 72 -30.72 -20.53 -13.74
C SER A 72 -31.40 -19.73 -14.85
N GLY A 73 -31.38 -20.27 -16.07
CA GLY A 73 -31.83 -19.62 -17.28
C GLY A 73 -33.33 -19.38 -17.33
N SER A 74 -34.09 -20.30 -17.94
CA SER A 74 -35.53 -20.13 -18.15
C SER A 74 -36.40 -20.56 -16.96
N GLY A 75 -35.86 -21.38 -16.06
CA GLY A 75 -36.52 -21.91 -14.87
C GLY A 75 -36.00 -21.35 -13.55
N PRO A 76 -36.57 -21.78 -12.41
CA PRO A 76 -36.14 -21.35 -11.08
C PRO A 76 -34.80 -21.95 -10.66
N LEU A 77 -34.10 -21.26 -9.77
CA LEU A 77 -32.96 -21.77 -9.03
C LEU A 77 -33.44 -22.32 -7.68
N THR A 78 -33.09 -23.56 -7.35
CA THR A 78 -33.46 -24.22 -6.09
C THR A 78 -32.26 -24.93 -5.47
N ILE A 79 -31.99 -24.66 -4.20
CA ILE A 79 -30.93 -25.30 -3.42
C ILE A 79 -31.57 -25.82 -2.13
N LYS A 80 -31.54 -27.14 -1.92
CA LYS A 80 -32.09 -27.82 -0.74
C LYS A 80 -31.01 -28.64 -0.04
N SER A 81 -30.91 -28.49 1.28
CA SER A 81 -29.93 -29.19 2.13
C SER A 81 -30.64 -29.87 3.29
N GLY A 82 -30.37 -31.15 3.49
CA GLY A 82 -30.77 -31.91 4.68
C GLY A 82 -29.96 -31.54 5.94
N GLY A 83 -28.94 -30.69 5.78
CA GLY A 83 -28.22 -30.04 6.88
C GLY A 83 -28.11 -28.54 6.62
N ASP A 84 -26.90 -28.00 6.78
CA ASP A 84 -26.63 -26.57 6.65
C ASP A 84 -26.40 -26.15 5.19
N VAL A 85 -26.54 -24.85 4.90
CA VAL A 85 -26.15 -24.22 3.63
C VAL A 85 -25.19 -23.06 3.88
N SER A 86 -24.01 -23.08 3.27
CA SER A 86 -23.02 -22.00 3.33
C SER A 86 -22.68 -21.47 1.94
N MET A 87 -22.58 -20.16 1.80
CA MET A 87 -22.17 -19.48 0.57
C MET A 87 -21.27 -18.30 0.91
N THR A 88 -20.14 -18.16 0.23
CA THR A 88 -19.18 -17.07 0.47
C THR A 88 -19.03 -16.23 -0.79
N GLY A 89 -19.47 -14.96 -0.72
CA GLY A 89 -19.47 -13.99 -1.83
C GLY A 89 -20.18 -14.43 -3.11
N THR A 90 -21.00 -15.49 -3.05
CA THR A 90 -21.55 -16.14 -4.25
C THR A 90 -22.68 -15.29 -4.86
N HIS A 91 -22.72 -15.23 -6.19
CA HIS A 91 -23.82 -14.57 -6.92
C HIS A 91 -24.82 -15.62 -7.42
N LEU A 92 -26.11 -15.46 -7.10
CA LEU A 92 -27.20 -16.34 -7.50
C LEU A 92 -28.13 -15.57 -8.44
N ASP A 93 -28.25 -16.03 -9.69
CA ASP A 93 -29.10 -15.44 -10.72
C ASP A 93 -30.22 -16.41 -11.13
N SER A 94 -31.43 -15.88 -11.29
CA SER A 94 -32.54 -16.61 -11.89
C SER A 94 -33.51 -15.68 -12.59
N LYS A 95 -33.93 -16.00 -13.82
CA LYS A 95 -35.02 -15.28 -14.50
C LYS A 95 -36.42 -15.64 -13.96
N LYS A 96 -36.48 -16.53 -12.96
CA LYS A 96 -37.66 -16.93 -12.19
C LYS A 96 -37.32 -16.78 -10.71
N ALA A 97 -37.86 -17.64 -9.83
CA ALA A 97 -37.60 -17.56 -8.41
C ALA A 97 -36.24 -18.18 -8.01
N ILE A 98 -35.70 -17.71 -6.90
CA ILE A 98 -34.60 -18.35 -6.15
C ILE A 98 -35.20 -18.93 -4.86
N SER A 99 -34.91 -20.20 -4.56
CA SER A 99 -35.22 -20.84 -3.26
C SER A 99 -33.95 -21.47 -2.68
N VAL A 100 -33.58 -21.09 -1.46
CA VAL A 100 -32.50 -21.70 -0.68
C VAL A 100 -33.08 -22.18 0.64
N GLU A 101 -33.02 -23.49 0.86
CA GLU A 101 -33.66 -24.18 1.98
C GLU A 101 -32.63 -25.06 2.70
N ALA A 102 -32.28 -24.70 3.93
CA ALA A 102 -31.45 -25.48 4.84
C ALA A 102 -32.32 -26.11 5.94
N ALA A 103 -32.19 -27.41 6.19
CA ALA A 103 -32.79 -28.01 7.40
C ALA A 103 -32.03 -27.59 8.68
N GLY A 104 -30.75 -27.27 8.54
CA GLY A 104 -29.90 -26.68 9.58
C GLY A 104 -29.83 -25.15 9.48
N ASP A 105 -28.62 -24.61 9.57
CA ASP A 105 -28.34 -23.17 9.47
C ASP A 105 -28.13 -22.75 8.01
N LEU A 106 -28.49 -21.50 7.68
CA LEU A 106 -28.22 -20.85 6.38
C LEU A 106 -27.24 -19.68 6.59
N SER A 107 -26.08 -19.72 5.96
CA SER A 107 -25.04 -18.68 6.10
C SER A 107 -24.65 -18.11 4.73
N LEU A 108 -25.00 -16.86 4.50
CA LEU A 108 -24.59 -16.07 3.33
C LEU A 108 -23.50 -15.08 3.79
N ASN A 109 -22.25 -15.50 3.66
CA ASN A 109 -21.05 -14.80 4.15
C ASN A 109 -20.44 -13.93 3.05
N ALA A 110 -19.74 -12.86 3.42
CA ALA A 110 -18.99 -12.07 2.45
C ALA A 110 -17.66 -12.73 2.06
N ALA A 111 -17.25 -12.57 0.80
CA ALA A 111 -15.89 -12.80 0.35
C ALA A 111 -14.99 -11.62 0.79
N HIS A 112 -13.76 -11.90 1.22
CA HIS A 112 -12.78 -10.90 1.63
C HIS A 112 -11.63 -10.77 0.64
N ASP A 113 -11.31 -9.54 0.27
CA ASP A 113 -10.11 -9.21 -0.50
C ASP A 113 -9.21 -8.33 0.35
N ARG A 114 -8.04 -8.86 0.73
CA ARG A 114 -7.03 -8.15 1.52
C ARG A 114 -5.81 -7.87 0.65
N LYS A 115 -5.28 -6.65 0.76
CA LYS A 115 -3.97 -6.25 0.22
C LYS A 115 -3.16 -5.61 1.33
N SER A 116 -1.88 -5.98 1.44
CA SER A 116 -0.92 -5.32 2.32
C SER A 116 0.36 -5.04 1.56
N GLU A 117 0.79 -3.79 1.58
CA GLU A 117 2.03 -3.30 1.01
C GLU A 117 2.90 -2.71 2.12
N SER A 118 4.21 -2.87 2.00
CA SER A 118 5.16 -2.22 2.88
C SER A 118 6.45 -1.96 2.11
N SER A 119 6.88 -0.70 2.11
CA SER A 119 8.15 -0.27 1.53
C SER A 119 9.04 0.35 2.61
N SER A 120 10.34 0.16 2.45
CA SER A 120 11.35 0.82 3.28
C SER A 120 12.47 1.32 2.38
N ALA A 121 12.93 2.54 2.62
CA ALA A 121 14.00 3.16 1.88
C ALA A 121 15.06 3.70 2.83
N PHE A 122 16.32 3.46 2.49
CA PHE A 122 17.50 4.01 3.13
C PHE A 122 18.28 4.82 2.10
N GLY A 123 18.41 6.13 2.31
CA GLY A 123 19.12 7.03 1.42
C GLY A 123 20.27 7.73 2.12
N THR A 124 21.44 7.76 1.48
CA THR A 124 22.55 8.64 1.88
C THR A 124 22.88 9.60 0.77
N GLY A 125 23.07 10.87 1.11
CA GLY A 125 23.36 11.95 0.15
C GLY A 125 24.55 12.79 0.59
N VAL A 126 25.29 13.31 -0.38
CA VAL A 126 26.37 14.29 -0.19
C VAL A 126 26.18 15.42 -1.20
N ASP A 127 26.17 16.65 -0.70
CA ASP A 127 25.99 17.88 -1.48
C ASP A 127 27.22 18.77 -1.33
N VAL A 128 27.85 19.17 -2.43
CA VAL A 128 28.99 20.10 -2.44
C VAL A 128 28.58 21.33 -3.24
N SER A 129 28.55 22.51 -2.62
CA SER A 129 28.21 23.77 -3.29
C SER A 129 29.36 24.78 -3.23
N ALA A 130 29.64 25.38 -4.39
CA ALA A 130 30.58 26.45 -4.61
C ALA A 130 29.84 27.78 -4.81
N GLY A 131 30.21 28.78 -4.03
CA GLY A 131 29.71 30.15 -4.00
C GLY A 131 30.50 30.93 -2.95
N GLU A 132 29.99 32.08 -2.50
CA GLU A 132 30.63 32.96 -1.48
C GLU A 132 30.99 32.26 -0.16
N SER A 133 30.39 31.10 0.12
CA SER A 133 30.89 30.17 1.15
C SER A 133 30.84 28.76 0.58
N LYS A 134 31.96 28.04 0.56
CA LYS A 134 31.97 26.62 0.19
C LYS A 134 31.27 25.82 1.29
N LYS A 135 30.22 25.08 0.92
CA LYS A 135 29.47 24.22 1.84
C LYS A 135 29.56 22.77 1.37
N VAL A 136 29.80 21.86 2.31
CA VAL A 136 29.67 20.41 2.13
C VAL A 136 28.59 19.94 3.10
N GLY A 137 27.51 19.40 2.56
CA GLY A 137 26.42 18.77 3.31
C GLY A 137 26.47 17.25 3.17
N GLY A 138 25.99 16.55 4.19
CA GLY A 138 25.67 15.14 4.10
C GLY A 138 24.34 14.86 4.80
N ASN A 139 23.53 13.96 4.23
CA ASN A 139 22.26 13.54 4.81
C ASN A 139 22.11 12.02 4.86
N VAL A 140 21.39 11.55 5.86
CA VAL A 140 20.85 10.19 5.95
C VAL A 140 19.32 10.29 6.01
N LYS A 141 18.63 9.45 5.25
CA LYS A 141 17.17 9.34 5.20
C LYS A 141 16.77 7.90 5.46
N ILE A 142 15.79 7.71 6.32
CA ILE A 142 15.12 6.43 6.55
C ILE A 142 13.64 6.69 6.41
N ASP A 143 13.00 6.06 5.43
CA ASP A 143 11.58 6.17 5.17
C ASP A 143 10.95 4.78 5.24
N HIS A 144 9.81 4.66 5.92
CA HIS A 144 9.02 3.43 5.99
C HIS A 144 7.56 3.74 5.70
N GLN A 145 6.99 3.06 4.72
CA GLN A 145 5.60 3.17 4.34
C GLN A 145 4.91 1.82 4.49
N SER A 146 3.68 1.80 4.97
CA SER A 146 2.83 0.62 4.92
C SER A 146 1.40 1.02 4.57
N GLU A 147 0.85 0.30 3.61
CA GLU A 147 -0.53 0.44 3.17
C GLU A 147 -1.26 -0.89 3.37
N LYS A 148 -2.50 -0.83 3.83
CA LYS A 148 -3.39 -1.99 3.96
C LYS A 148 -4.78 -1.64 3.50
N SER A 149 -5.39 -2.54 2.75
CA SER A 149 -6.81 -2.46 2.41
C SER A 149 -7.47 -3.81 2.59
N GLU A 150 -8.69 -3.80 3.12
CA GLU A 150 -9.59 -4.94 3.15
C GLU A 150 -10.91 -4.50 2.53
N THR A 151 -11.39 -5.20 1.50
CA THR A 151 -12.68 -4.96 0.85
C THR A 151 -13.53 -6.22 0.87
N PHE A 152 -14.86 -6.05 0.87
CA PHE A 152 -15.80 -7.14 1.11
C PHE A 152 -16.83 -7.23 -0.02
N THR A 153 -17.03 -8.43 -0.56
CA THR A 153 -18.09 -8.72 -1.55
C THR A 153 -19.12 -9.65 -0.94
N GLY A 154 -20.31 -9.14 -0.64
CA GLY A 154 -21.42 -9.94 -0.10
C GLY A 154 -21.97 -10.97 -1.09
N VAL A 155 -22.85 -11.84 -0.60
CA VAL A 155 -23.69 -12.69 -1.46
C VAL A 155 -24.71 -11.82 -2.18
N ASN A 156 -24.86 -11.99 -3.49
CA ASN A 156 -25.85 -11.27 -4.30
C ASN A 156 -26.90 -12.23 -4.84
N LEU A 157 -28.18 -11.87 -4.73
CA LEU A 157 -29.33 -12.67 -5.12
C LEU A 157 -30.21 -11.89 -6.12
N ASP A 158 -30.23 -12.27 -7.39
CA ASP A 158 -30.95 -11.56 -8.45
C ASP A 158 -32.03 -12.46 -9.06
N SER A 159 -33.30 -12.09 -8.86
CA SER A 159 -34.46 -12.92 -9.12
C SER A 159 -35.52 -12.20 -9.97
N GLY A 160 -35.84 -12.77 -11.13
CA GLY A 160 -36.99 -12.40 -11.95
C GLY A 160 -38.34 -12.83 -11.36
N GLY A 161 -38.36 -13.43 -10.17
CA GLY A 161 -39.54 -13.80 -9.41
C GLY A 161 -39.34 -13.49 -7.91
N ASP A 162 -39.78 -14.41 -7.05
CA ASP A 162 -39.54 -14.30 -5.60
C ASP A 162 -38.10 -14.73 -5.23
N ILE A 163 -37.59 -14.26 -4.08
CA ILE A 163 -36.46 -14.88 -3.37
C ILE A 163 -37.01 -15.50 -2.09
N ARG A 164 -36.66 -16.76 -1.82
CA ARG A 164 -36.94 -17.45 -0.56
C ARG A 164 -35.64 -17.95 0.06
N LEU A 165 -35.38 -17.49 1.28
CA LEU A 165 -34.30 -17.98 2.13
C LEU A 165 -34.94 -18.63 3.37
N HIS A 166 -34.68 -19.91 3.58
CA HIS A 166 -35.22 -20.66 4.70
C HIS A 166 -34.14 -21.46 5.42
N SER A 167 -34.11 -21.37 6.74
CA SER A 167 -33.35 -22.27 7.62
C SER A 167 -34.27 -22.90 8.67
N GLY A 168 -34.06 -24.18 8.97
CA GLY A 168 -34.67 -24.85 10.13
C GLY A 168 -34.08 -24.38 11.46
N LYS A 169 -32.89 -23.78 11.43
CA LYS A 169 -32.23 -23.10 12.56
C LYS A 169 -32.05 -21.61 12.26
N ASN A 170 -30.82 -21.08 12.20
CA ASN A 170 -30.54 -19.66 12.06
C ASN A 170 -30.21 -19.29 10.60
N THR A 171 -30.53 -18.05 10.23
CA THR A 171 -30.09 -17.45 8.96
C THR A 171 -29.12 -16.31 9.25
N THR A 172 -27.91 -16.37 8.71
CA THR A 172 -26.94 -15.26 8.73
C THR A 172 -26.82 -14.65 7.33
N LEU A 173 -26.97 -13.32 7.26
CA LEU A 173 -26.81 -12.51 6.06
C LEU A 173 -25.69 -11.50 6.32
N GLU A 174 -24.55 -11.62 5.64
CA GLU A 174 -23.41 -10.71 5.77
C GLU A 174 -23.17 -9.98 4.45
N GLY A 175 -23.28 -8.64 4.48
CA GLY A 175 -23.18 -7.79 3.28
C GLY A 175 -24.15 -8.16 2.14
N THR A 176 -25.19 -8.96 2.43
CA THR A 176 -25.99 -9.65 1.41
C THR A 176 -26.88 -8.68 0.64
N GLY A 177 -26.73 -8.66 -0.68
CA GLY A 177 -27.62 -7.96 -1.61
C GLY A 177 -28.70 -8.90 -2.17
N GLY A 178 -29.92 -8.40 -2.31
CA GLY A 178 -31.03 -9.16 -2.91
C GLY A 178 -31.98 -8.27 -3.68
N SER A 179 -32.23 -8.61 -4.94
CA SER A 179 -33.19 -7.95 -5.84
C SER A 179 -34.18 -8.98 -6.37
N ALA A 180 -35.48 -8.77 -6.11
CA ALA A 180 -36.55 -9.64 -6.56
C ALA A 180 -37.64 -8.84 -7.27
N ALA A 181 -38.06 -9.28 -8.45
CA ALA A 181 -39.27 -8.75 -9.09
C ALA A 181 -40.55 -9.09 -8.30
N GLY A 182 -40.54 -10.21 -7.57
CA GLY A 182 -41.56 -10.64 -6.61
C GLY A 182 -41.26 -10.14 -5.20
N LYS A 183 -41.55 -10.97 -4.18
CA LYS A 183 -41.19 -10.67 -2.79
C LYS A 183 -39.86 -11.33 -2.41
N ILE A 184 -39.23 -10.83 -1.35
CA ILE A 184 -38.13 -11.52 -0.66
C ILE A 184 -38.65 -12.01 0.68
N ASP A 185 -38.70 -13.32 0.88
CA ASP A 185 -39.02 -13.95 2.16
C ASP A 185 -37.76 -14.55 2.78
N VAL A 186 -37.35 -14.04 3.95
CA VAL A 186 -36.28 -14.61 4.77
C VAL A 186 -36.90 -15.21 6.02
N SER A 187 -36.67 -16.50 6.26
CA SER A 187 -37.23 -17.23 7.40
C SER A 187 -36.16 -18.08 8.09
N ALA A 188 -36.25 -18.17 9.40
CA ALA A 188 -35.41 -18.98 10.26
C ALA A 188 -36.28 -19.64 11.34
N GLY A 189 -36.01 -20.91 11.67
CA GLY A 189 -36.60 -21.58 12.83
C GLY A 189 -36.07 -21.03 14.17
N GLY A 190 -34.89 -20.41 14.14
CA GLY A 190 -34.30 -19.57 15.18
C GLY A 190 -34.11 -18.14 14.67
N HIS A 191 -32.92 -17.56 14.82
CA HIS A 191 -32.70 -16.14 14.55
C HIS A 191 -32.29 -15.83 13.11
N VAL A 192 -32.77 -14.68 12.59
CA VAL A 192 -32.17 -14.03 11.41
C VAL A 192 -31.17 -12.96 11.87
N THR A 193 -29.89 -13.18 11.61
CA THR A 193 -28.80 -12.25 11.91
C THR A 193 -28.37 -11.51 10.64
N GLN A 194 -28.35 -10.18 10.69
CA GLN A 194 -27.83 -9.33 9.62
C GLN A 194 -26.51 -8.69 10.08
N LYS A 195 -25.44 -8.89 9.30
CA LYS A 195 -24.11 -8.36 9.58
C LYS A 195 -23.72 -7.36 8.49
N GLU A 196 -23.21 -6.21 8.94
CA GLU A 196 -22.52 -5.27 8.06
C GLU A 196 -21.09 -5.76 7.80
N THR A 197 -20.61 -5.59 6.57
CA THR A 197 -19.18 -5.63 6.27
C THR A 197 -18.61 -4.21 6.27
N VAL A 198 -17.28 -4.09 6.43
CA VAL A 198 -16.63 -2.79 6.53
C VAL A 198 -15.35 -2.77 5.72
N ASP A 199 -15.41 -2.22 4.50
CA ASP A 199 -14.21 -1.91 3.74
C ASP A 199 -13.31 -0.99 4.57
N THR A 200 -12.02 -1.27 4.57
CA THR A 200 -11.01 -0.43 5.21
C THR A 200 -9.89 -0.13 4.23
N SER A 201 -9.36 1.09 4.29
CA SER A 201 -8.05 1.41 3.74
C SER A 201 -7.28 2.22 4.78
N SER A 202 -6.00 1.91 4.94
CA SER A 202 -5.11 2.61 5.84
C SER A 202 -3.74 2.76 5.18
N LYS A 203 -3.18 3.96 5.29
CA LYS A 203 -1.84 4.30 4.80
C LYS A 203 -1.08 4.95 5.94
N SER A 204 0.15 4.52 6.13
CA SER A 204 1.05 5.06 7.16
C SER A 204 2.42 5.33 6.55
N ASN A 205 2.97 6.50 6.84
CA ASN A 205 4.32 6.88 6.46
C ASN A 205 5.05 7.42 7.70
N THR A 206 6.28 6.93 7.91
CA THR A 206 7.19 7.40 8.95
C THR A 206 8.56 7.62 8.30
N GLY A 207 8.97 8.89 8.24
CA GLY A 207 10.25 9.30 7.66
C GLY A 207 11.11 10.04 8.68
N VAL A 208 12.42 9.74 8.69
CA VAL A 208 13.42 10.42 9.53
C VAL A 208 14.59 10.86 8.66
N VAL A 209 14.90 12.16 8.73
CA VAL A 209 16.02 12.78 8.01
C VAL A 209 16.98 13.42 8.99
N LEU A 210 18.26 13.04 8.90
CA LEU A 210 19.37 13.66 9.64
C LEU A 210 20.34 14.31 8.66
N GLY A 211 20.63 15.60 8.84
CA GLY A 211 21.54 16.37 7.99
C GLY A 211 22.60 17.13 8.79
N ALA A 212 23.84 17.10 8.32
CA ALA A 212 24.95 17.90 8.84
C ALA A 212 25.54 18.76 7.72
N THR A 213 25.84 20.03 8.00
CA THR A 213 26.55 20.90 7.03
C THR A 213 27.83 21.47 7.59
N TYR A 214 28.85 21.48 6.73
CA TYR A 214 30.18 22.02 6.98
C TYR A 214 30.37 23.23 6.09
N LYS A 215 30.37 24.42 6.69
CA LYS A 215 30.72 25.67 6.01
C LYS A 215 32.20 25.94 6.25
N LYS A 216 33.01 25.98 5.20
CA LYS A 216 34.41 26.41 5.32
C LYS A 216 34.44 27.93 5.18
N GLU A 217 34.30 28.62 6.31
CA GLU A 217 34.56 30.05 6.37
C GLU A 217 36.00 30.32 5.91
N HIS A 218 36.16 31.36 5.07
CA HIS A 218 37.48 31.83 4.70
C HIS A 218 38.13 32.39 5.96
N ALA A 219 39.10 31.66 6.52
CA ALA A 219 39.99 32.22 7.52
C ALA A 219 40.77 33.36 6.87
N GLU A 220 40.28 34.58 7.09
CA GLU A 220 40.93 35.81 6.69
C GLU A 220 42.34 35.80 7.28
N LYS A 221 43.36 35.76 6.41
CA LYS A 221 44.74 35.85 6.86
C LYS A 221 44.93 37.26 7.40
N GLN A 222 44.91 37.40 8.73
CA GLN A 222 45.35 38.63 9.40
C GLN A 222 46.80 38.94 8.98
N ASN A 223 46.92 39.80 7.97
CA ASN A 223 48.20 40.21 7.44
C ASN A 223 48.78 41.23 8.40
N ARG A 224 49.85 40.88 9.11
CA ARG A 224 50.55 41.82 10.00
C ARG A 224 51.15 42.94 9.15
N GLN A 225 50.81 44.18 9.48
CA GLN A 225 51.38 45.39 8.88
C GLN A 225 52.90 45.46 9.06
N PRO A 226 53.56 46.30 8.25
CA PRO A 226 54.17 47.49 8.85
C PRO A 226 53.63 48.81 8.26
N ALA A 227 53.85 49.90 8.99
CA ALA A 227 53.22 51.21 8.77
C ALA A 227 53.88 52.07 7.67
N GLY A 228 53.10 52.95 7.03
CA GLY A 228 53.58 53.95 6.06
C GLY A 228 52.53 55.00 5.70
N LYS A 229 52.63 56.19 6.31
CA LYS A 229 51.87 57.46 6.11
C LYS A 229 51.18 57.70 4.74
N GLY A 230 49.95 58.24 4.78
CA GLY A 230 49.39 59.08 3.70
C GLY A 230 47.85 59.17 3.67
N THR A 231 47.29 60.38 3.84
CA THR A 231 45.86 60.78 3.68
C THR A 231 45.83 62.28 3.32
N PRO A 232 44.72 62.91 2.87
CA PRO A 232 43.38 62.37 2.51
C PRO A 232 42.89 62.79 1.09
N ASP A 233 41.70 62.33 0.66
CA ASP A 233 40.54 63.20 0.33
C ASP A 233 39.29 62.43 -0.17
N GLU A 234 38.13 62.91 0.32
CA GLU A 234 36.79 63.10 -0.31
C GLU A 234 36.43 62.34 -1.62
N THR A 235 35.27 61.68 -1.83
CA THR A 235 33.87 61.67 -1.29
C THR A 235 33.22 60.28 -1.60
N GLY A 236 31.95 59.91 -1.29
CA GLY A 236 30.82 60.53 -0.57
C GLY A 236 29.43 60.10 -1.14
N LEU A 237 28.37 60.00 -0.31
CA LEU A 237 26.93 59.74 -0.65
C LEU A 237 26.59 58.34 -1.25
N GLN A 238 25.37 57.77 -1.19
CA GLN A 238 24.25 57.76 -0.21
C GLN A 238 23.36 56.49 -0.48
N ALA A 239 22.33 56.21 0.33
CA ALA A 239 21.64 54.91 0.38
C ALA A 239 20.45 54.70 -0.60
N ALA A 240 20.06 53.43 -0.86
CA ALA A 240 18.65 52.98 -1.02
C ALA A 240 18.45 51.44 -1.08
N HIS A 241 17.43 50.94 -0.38
CA HIS A 241 16.60 49.74 -0.67
C HIS A 241 15.14 50.24 -0.89
N PRO A 242 14.07 49.43 -1.16
CA PRO A 242 13.95 47.98 -1.45
C PRO A 242 13.06 47.66 -2.70
N GLY A 243 12.78 46.38 -2.97
CA GLY A 243 11.72 45.94 -3.90
C GLY A 243 11.55 44.41 -4.04
N THR A 244 10.43 43.89 -3.52
CA THR A 244 9.48 42.84 -4.03
C THR A 244 9.86 41.98 -5.26
N GLU A 245 9.48 40.70 -5.42
CA GLU A 245 8.50 39.79 -4.76
C GLU A 245 8.91 38.30 -4.95
N PRO A 246 8.27 37.28 -4.33
CA PRO A 246 8.70 35.87 -4.38
C PRO A 246 7.87 34.95 -5.30
N ASP A 247 8.53 34.15 -6.15
CA ASP A 247 7.87 33.11 -6.97
C ASP A 247 8.01 31.69 -6.41
N LYS A 248 6.86 31.20 -5.90
CA LYS A 248 6.27 29.85 -6.04
C LYS A 248 7.19 28.68 -6.43
N PHE A 249 7.37 27.75 -5.49
CA PHE A 249 7.73 26.36 -5.80
C PHE A 249 6.51 25.58 -6.32
N GLY A 250 6.66 24.89 -7.44
CA GLY A 250 5.59 24.15 -8.11
C GLY A 250 5.30 22.75 -7.55
N GLU A 251 4.09 22.26 -7.83
CA GLU A 251 3.64 20.91 -7.52
C GLU A 251 4.50 19.83 -8.20
N ILE A 252 4.78 18.74 -7.48
CA ILE A 252 5.17 17.47 -8.11
C ILE A 252 3.88 16.69 -8.38
N LYS A 253 3.52 16.56 -9.66
CA LYS A 253 2.34 15.79 -10.09
C LYS A 253 2.60 14.29 -10.02
N SER A 254 1.60 13.56 -9.58
CA SER A 254 1.54 12.09 -9.56
C SER A 254 1.71 11.51 -10.97
N ASN A 255 2.57 10.50 -11.11
CA ASN A 255 2.75 9.77 -12.36
C ASN A 255 1.69 8.67 -12.49
N GLU A 256 1.03 8.58 -13.64
CA GLU A 256 -0.01 7.58 -13.89
C GLU A 256 0.54 6.15 -13.92
N SER A 257 -0.28 5.21 -13.43
CA SER A 257 -0.02 3.77 -13.44
C SER A 257 -0.13 3.20 -14.86
N VAL A 258 0.99 2.72 -15.42
CA VAL A 258 1.00 1.96 -16.68
C VAL A 258 0.86 0.47 -16.41
N THR A 259 -0.31 -0.07 -16.70
CA THR A 259 -0.61 -1.50 -16.62
C THR A 259 0.28 -2.32 -17.56
N LYS A 260 0.98 -3.33 -17.04
CA LYS A 260 1.58 -4.39 -17.86
C LYS A 260 1.23 -5.77 -17.31
N GLN A 261 0.58 -6.57 -18.14
CA GLN A 261 0.38 -8.00 -17.88
C GLN A 261 1.74 -8.72 -17.82
N PRO A 262 1.92 -9.71 -16.93
CA PRO A 262 3.02 -10.65 -17.04
C PRO A 262 2.72 -11.64 -18.17
N SER A 263 3.70 -11.82 -19.08
CA SER A 263 3.69 -12.88 -20.07
C SER A 263 4.23 -14.18 -19.46
N GLU A 264 3.53 -15.29 -19.65
CA GLU A 264 3.99 -16.61 -19.25
C GLU A 264 5.19 -17.07 -20.09
N HIS A 265 6.20 -17.67 -19.44
CA HIS A 265 6.92 -18.81 -20.02
C HIS A 265 7.65 -19.61 -18.93
N PRO A 266 7.57 -20.96 -18.94
CA PRO A 266 8.16 -21.79 -17.90
C PRO A 266 9.61 -22.17 -18.23
N ARG A 267 10.48 -22.25 -17.20
CA ARG A 267 11.75 -22.99 -17.29
C ARG A 267 12.03 -23.82 -16.04
N SER A 268 11.91 -25.13 -16.21
CA SER A 268 12.51 -26.14 -15.33
C SER A 268 13.99 -26.32 -15.68
N ALA A 269 14.87 -26.46 -14.66
CA ALA A 269 15.98 -27.43 -14.60
C ALA A 269 17.04 -27.08 -13.53
N THR A 270 17.03 -27.82 -12.43
CA THR A 270 18.11 -28.76 -12.01
C THR A 270 19.60 -28.33 -12.01
N ALA A 271 20.19 -28.47 -10.80
CA ALA A 271 21.55 -28.95 -10.47
C ALA A 271 22.77 -28.00 -10.24
N ALA A 272 23.21 -28.07 -8.97
CA ALA A 272 24.57 -28.37 -8.49
C ALA A 272 25.55 -27.22 -8.13
N PRO A 273 26.33 -27.37 -7.03
CA PRO A 273 27.09 -26.28 -6.41
C PRO A 273 28.53 -26.18 -6.93
N LYS A 274 29.13 -24.98 -6.85
CA LYS A 274 30.56 -24.75 -7.11
C LYS A 274 31.31 -24.28 -5.87
N LYS A 275 32.48 -24.91 -5.73
CA LYS A 275 33.41 -24.96 -4.59
C LYS A 275 33.91 -23.59 -4.09
N ASN A 276 34.22 -23.58 -2.79
CA ASN A 276 35.15 -22.67 -2.14
C ASN A 276 36.46 -22.52 -2.93
N HIS A 277 36.99 -21.30 -2.99
CA HIS A 277 38.41 -21.07 -3.22
C HIS A 277 39.05 -20.44 -1.98
N SER A 278 40.05 -21.14 -1.45
CA SER A 278 40.97 -20.61 -0.44
C SER A 278 42.03 -19.74 -1.14
N LEU A 279 42.35 -18.60 -0.53
CA LEU A 279 43.59 -17.87 -0.77
C LEU A 279 44.21 -17.47 0.56
N THR A 280 45.12 -18.31 1.05
CA THR A 280 46.15 -17.92 2.02
C THR A 280 47.33 -17.34 1.28
N GLU A 281 47.81 -16.17 1.67
CA GLU A 281 49.24 -15.88 1.60
C GLU A 281 49.70 -14.92 2.71
N LYS A 282 50.91 -15.19 3.22
CA LYS A 282 51.68 -14.33 4.13
C LYS A 282 52.33 -13.23 3.24
N THR A 283 52.90 -12.12 3.70
CA THR A 283 53.69 -11.81 4.90
C THR A 283 53.92 -10.29 4.91
N ALA A 284 54.17 -9.67 6.07
CA ALA A 284 55.23 -8.66 6.31
C ALA A 284 54.85 -7.74 7.49
N THR A 285 55.77 -7.60 8.43
CA THR A 285 55.64 -6.74 9.60
C THR A 285 56.48 -5.49 9.38
N GLU A 286 55.86 -4.33 9.18
CA GLU A 286 56.54 -3.04 9.34
C GLU A 286 55.66 -2.06 10.12
N THR A 287 56.25 -1.44 11.14
CA THR A 287 55.58 -0.51 12.05
C THR A 287 56.01 0.92 11.71
N PRO A 288 55.19 1.73 11.03
CA PRO A 288 55.52 3.13 10.81
C PRO A 288 55.41 3.92 12.12
N LYS A 289 56.45 4.71 12.42
CA LYS A 289 56.52 5.54 13.63
C LYS A 289 55.48 6.64 13.63
N THR A 290 54.87 6.88 14.78
CA THR A 290 53.89 7.94 15.02
C THR A 290 54.50 9.34 14.82
N GLU A 291 54.01 10.10 13.84
CA GLU A 291 54.23 11.54 13.77
C GLU A 291 52.93 12.27 14.14
N VAL A 292 52.84 12.76 15.37
CA VAL A 292 51.66 13.49 15.87
C VAL A 292 51.64 14.90 15.28
N LYS A 293 51.07 15.04 14.07
CA LYS A 293 50.67 16.34 13.56
C LYS A 293 49.60 16.92 14.50
N LYS A 294 49.85 18.13 15.00
CA LYS A 294 48.89 18.89 15.82
C LYS A 294 47.51 18.88 15.17
N GLU A 295 46.56 18.28 15.85
CA GLU A 295 45.15 18.31 15.51
C GLU A 295 44.71 19.78 15.47
N LYS A 296 44.48 20.31 14.28
CA LYS A 296 43.75 21.57 14.13
C LYS A 296 42.34 21.28 14.62
N ALA A 297 41.91 21.99 15.67
CA ALA A 297 40.56 21.90 16.20
C ALA A 297 39.55 21.85 15.05
N SER A 298 38.79 20.75 14.99
CA SER A 298 37.77 20.56 13.96
C SER A 298 36.79 21.74 14.01
N PRO A 299 36.51 22.41 12.87
CA PRO A 299 35.54 23.49 12.84
C PRO A 299 34.18 22.97 13.31
N PRO A 300 33.35 23.81 13.95
CA PRO A 300 32.11 23.37 14.57
C PRO A 300 31.18 22.72 13.55
N VAL A 301 30.94 21.42 13.71
CA VAL A 301 29.91 20.69 12.96
C VAL A 301 28.56 21.19 13.43
N LYS A 302 27.79 21.81 12.55
CA LYS A 302 26.40 22.17 12.85
C LYS A 302 25.49 21.04 12.37
N MET A 303 24.83 20.38 13.32
CA MET A 303 23.61 19.64 13.06
C MET A 303 22.52 20.67 12.75
N ASP A 304 22.42 21.04 11.48
CA ASP A 304 21.50 22.08 11.02
C ASP A 304 20.07 21.53 10.79
N LYS A 305 19.87 20.20 10.72
CA LYS A 305 18.56 19.63 10.40
C LYS A 305 18.29 18.23 10.95
N HIS A 306 17.25 18.12 11.76
CA HIS A 306 16.55 16.87 12.08
C HIS A 306 15.06 17.07 11.79
N GLU A 307 14.48 16.22 10.95
CA GLU A 307 13.04 16.17 10.73
C GLU A 307 12.56 14.73 10.88
N ALA A 308 11.53 14.53 11.70
CA ALA A 308 10.78 13.30 11.78
C ALA A 308 9.33 13.62 11.41
N HIS A 309 8.79 12.92 10.42
CA HIS A 309 7.41 13.10 9.96
C HIS A 309 6.67 11.78 10.10
N HIS A 310 5.50 11.82 10.74
CA HIS A 310 4.55 10.72 10.74
C HIS A 310 3.23 11.21 10.17
N LYS A 311 2.67 10.44 9.23
CA LYS A 311 1.34 10.66 8.67
C LYS A 311 0.59 9.33 8.63
N SER A 312 -0.69 9.36 8.99
CA SER A 312 -1.59 8.22 8.85
C SER A 312 -2.94 8.68 8.31
N ASP A 313 -3.37 8.08 7.22
CA ASP A 313 -4.70 8.29 6.64
C ASP A 313 -5.47 6.96 6.74
N SER A 314 -6.77 7.03 7.08
CA SER A 314 -7.63 5.85 7.09
C SER A 314 -9.05 6.16 6.67
N SER A 315 -9.65 5.28 5.87
CA SER A 315 -11.04 5.34 5.45
C SER A 315 -11.78 4.05 5.80
N ARG A 316 -13.09 4.16 6.01
CA ARG A 316 -13.97 3.03 6.31
C ARG A 316 -15.31 3.21 5.60
N THR A 317 -15.76 2.21 4.86
CA THR A 317 -17.08 2.19 4.20
C THR A 317 -17.84 0.97 4.69
N LYS A 318 -19.09 1.15 5.11
CA LYS A 318 -19.94 0.04 5.57
C LYS A 318 -20.87 -0.42 4.45
N HIS A 319 -21.02 -1.73 4.30
CA HIS A 319 -22.05 -2.33 3.45
C HIS A 319 -22.98 -3.17 4.31
N GLY A 320 -24.27 -2.84 4.29
CA GLY A 320 -25.29 -3.55 5.07
C GLY A 320 -25.86 -4.76 4.33
N VAL A 321 -26.91 -5.34 4.89
CA VAL A 321 -27.80 -6.24 4.16
C VAL A 321 -28.84 -5.38 3.44
N HIS A 322 -28.96 -5.56 2.12
CA HIS A 322 -29.82 -4.75 1.25
C HIS A 322 -30.76 -5.65 0.45
N LEU A 323 -32.01 -5.76 0.91
CA LEU A 323 -33.05 -6.57 0.28
C LEU A 323 -34.12 -5.67 -0.35
N ASN A 324 -34.39 -5.85 -1.63
CA ASN A 324 -35.39 -5.13 -2.40
C ASN A 324 -36.29 -6.12 -3.16
N GLY A 325 -37.49 -6.38 -2.63
CA GLY A 325 -38.54 -7.10 -3.33
C GLY A 325 -39.59 -6.14 -3.87
N GLY A 326 -39.93 -6.26 -5.16
CA GLY A 326 -41.01 -5.49 -5.80
C GLY A 326 -42.37 -5.64 -5.12
N ASN A 327 -42.61 -6.79 -4.45
CA ASN A 327 -43.79 -7.05 -3.62
C ASN A 327 -43.50 -6.99 -2.11
N GLY A 328 -42.40 -6.35 -1.71
CA GLY A 328 -41.96 -6.22 -0.31
C GLY A 328 -40.95 -7.27 0.16
N VAL A 329 -40.53 -7.11 1.42
CA VAL A 329 -39.55 -7.97 2.10
C VAL A 329 -40.13 -8.44 3.43
N THR A 330 -40.17 -9.75 3.64
CA THR A 330 -40.56 -10.40 4.89
C THR A 330 -39.32 -10.94 5.58
N VAL A 331 -39.14 -10.67 6.87
CA VAL A 331 -38.11 -11.31 7.71
C VAL A 331 -38.78 -11.92 8.93
N THR A 332 -38.68 -13.25 9.04
CA THR A 332 -39.28 -14.03 10.13
C THR A 332 -38.17 -14.76 10.89
N SER A 333 -38.02 -14.44 12.18
CA SER A 333 -37.26 -15.26 13.12
C SER A 333 -38.23 -16.11 13.94
N GLY A 334 -37.86 -17.34 14.24
CA GLY A 334 -38.51 -18.18 15.22
C GLY A 334 -38.12 -17.81 16.65
N SER A 335 -38.65 -18.59 17.60
CA SER A 335 -38.58 -18.40 19.06
C SER A 335 -37.72 -19.45 19.74
#